data_AF-A0A662FU35-F1
#
_entry.id   AF-A0A662FU35-F1
#
_cell.length_a   1.000
_cell.length_b   1.000
_cell.length_c   1.000
_cell.angle_alpha   90.00
_cell.angle_beta   90.00
_cell.angle_gamma   90.00
#
_symmetry.space_group_name_H-M   'P 1'
#
loop_
_entity.id
_entity.type
_entity.pdbx_description
1 polymer ?
#
loop_
_entity_poly.entity_id
_entity_poly.type
_entity_poly.pdbx_seq_one_letter_code
_entity_poly.pdbx_strand_id
1 'polypeptide(L)'
;ARKIEIEGKTKKMAGVLDVDTVFTKKLQALGYVNGEVILKNPFFAGTFKGHEFHYSYALPDEDVRFAFKVDGKGIKDGYDGAIVYNTLAGYSHIHFYSARLRKFV
;
A
#
# COMPACT_ATOMS: atom_id res chain seq x y z
N ALA A 1 -8.52 0.87 5.80
CA ALA A 1 -9.20 -0.42 5.68
C ALA A 1 -10.57 -0.33 6.36
N ARG A 2 -11.54 -1.15 5.95
CA ARG A 2 -12.88 -1.22 6.57
C ARG A 2 -12.90 -2.17 7.77
N LYS A 3 -12.22 -3.31 7.64
CA LYS A 3 -12.01 -4.27 8.72
C LYS A 3 -10.62 -4.90 8.68
N ILE A 4 -10.21 -5.45 9.82
CA ILE A 4 -9.08 -6.38 9.93
C ILE A 4 -9.57 -7.71 10.52
N GLU A 5 -9.13 -8.82 9.94
CA GLU A 5 -9.30 -10.16 10.49
C GLU A 5 -7.99 -10.63 11.15
N ILE A 6 -8.09 -11.14 12.38
CA ILE A 6 -6.98 -11.74 13.12
C ILE A 6 -7.49 -13.03 13.75
N GLU A 7 -6.92 -14.17 13.36
CA GLU A 7 -7.28 -15.50 13.88
C GLU A 7 -8.80 -15.77 13.84
N GLY A 8 -9.46 -15.46 12.72
CA GLY A 8 -10.90 -15.65 12.52
C GLY A 8 -11.79 -14.65 13.25
N LYS A 9 -11.22 -13.66 13.96
CA LYS A 9 -11.96 -12.57 14.59
C LYS A 9 -11.82 -11.29 13.78
N THR A 10 -12.94 -10.65 13.48
CA THR A 10 -12.97 -9.39 12.75
C THR A 10 -13.12 -8.19 13.68
N LYS A 11 -12.37 -7.11 13.40
CA LYS A 11 -12.52 -5.80 14.03
C LYS A 11 -12.78 -4.73 12.97
N LYS A 12 -13.69 -3.80 13.25
CA LYS A 12 -13.90 -2.62 12.40
C LYS A 12 -12.70 -1.68 12.51
N MET A 13 -12.35 -1.09 11.38
CA MET A 13 -11.29 -0.09 11.24
C MET A 13 -11.92 1.26 10.86
N ALA A 14 -11.10 2.27 10.59
CA ALA A 14 -11.58 3.63 10.28
C ALA A 14 -12.45 3.74 9.01
N GLY A 15 -12.47 2.74 8.13
CA GLY A 15 -13.33 2.74 6.94
C GLY A 15 -12.88 3.71 5.83
N VAL A 16 -11.70 4.31 5.93
CA VAL A 16 -11.21 5.32 4.98
C VAL A 16 -10.75 4.73 3.63
N LEU A 17 -10.40 3.44 3.60
CA LEU A 17 -9.93 2.75 2.39
C LEU A 17 -10.87 1.60 2.10
N ASP A 18 -11.20 1.42 0.82
CA ASP A 18 -12.02 0.33 0.26
C ASP A 18 -11.23 -0.98 0.16
N VAL A 19 -10.63 -1.35 1.30
CA VAL A 19 -9.72 -2.48 1.45
C VAL A 19 -10.02 -3.14 2.78
N ASP A 20 -10.07 -4.47 2.80
CA ASP A 20 -10.03 -5.25 4.03
C ASP A 20 -8.64 -5.85 4.22
N THR A 21 -8.27 -6.14 5.46
CA THR A 21 -6.96 -6.75 5.74
C THR A 21 -7.11 -8.03 6.55
N VAL A 22 -6.23 -9.00 6.28
CA VAL A 22 -6.15 -10.25 7.04
C VAL A 22 -4.74 -10.36 7.61
N PHE A 23 -4.63 -10.41 8.93
CA PHE A 23 -3.35 -10.61 9.61
C PHE A 23 -3.05 -12.10 9.71
N THR A 24 -1.85 -12.50 9.28
CA THR A 24 -1.45 -13.91 9.26
C THR A 24 -0.30 -14.17 10.24
N LYS A 25 -0.09 -15.45 10.61
CA LYS A 25 1.05 -15.85 11.47
C LYS A 25 2.38 -15.90 10.72
N LYS A 26 2.34 -15.89 9.38
CA LYS A 26 3.50 -16.01 8.51
C LYS A 26 3.79 -14.67 7.86
N LEU A 27 5.06 -14.44 7.57
CA LEU A 27 5.47 -13.24 6.85
C LEU A 27 4.89 -13.28 5.43
N GLN A 28 4.26 -12.19 4.99
CA GLN A 28 3.65 -12.10 3.68
C GLN A 28 4.61 -11.53 2.64
N ALA A 29 5.42 -10.55 3.04
CA ALA A 29 6.53 -10.05 2.26
C ALA A 29 7.61 -9.44 3.17
N LEU A 30 8.85 -9.54 2.73
CA LEU A 30 10.02 -8.91 3.33
C LEU A 30 11.08 -8.70 2.26
N GLY A 31 11.50 -7.45 2.06
CA GLY A 31 12.58 -7.14 1.13
C GLY A 31 12.66 -5.67 0.79
N TYR A 32 13.74 -5.29 0.12
CA TYR A 32 13.83 -3.99 -0.53
C TYR A 32 13.01 -3.99 -1.81
N VAL A 33 12.43 -2.83 -2.13
CA VAL A 33 11.66 -2.63 -3.35
C VAL A 33 12.13 -1.39 -4.10
N ASN A 34 12.11 -1.46 -5.42
CA ASN A 34 12.10 -0.32 -6.32
C ASN A 34 10.68 -0.10 -6.82
N GLY A 35 10.21 1.13 -6.71
CA GLY A 35 8.86 1.51 -7.09
C GLY A 35 8.83 2.62 -8.14
N GLU A 36 7.77 2.60 -8.93
CA GLU A 36 7.41 3.65 -9.89
C GLU A 36 6.02 4.17 -9.56
N VAL A 37 5.87 5.50 -9.54
CA VAL A 37 4.57 6.15 -9.43
C VAL A 37 3.88 6.14 -10.79
N ILE A 38 2.82 5.33 -10.90
CA ILE A 38 2.04 5.14 -12.13
C ILE A 38 0.73 5.93 -12.15
N LEU A 39 0.29 6.44 -11.00
CA LEU A 39 -0.95 7.21 -10.89
C LEU A 39 -0.77 8.45 -10.01
N LYS A 40 -1.44 9.54 -10.41
CA LYS A 40 -1.46 10.81 -9.67
C LYS A 40 -1.94 10.59 -8.23
N ASN A 41 -1.09 10.89 -7.27
CA ASN A 41 -1.37 10.77 -5.84
C ASN A 41 -0.96 12.07 -5.09
N PRO A 42 -1.32 12.23 -3.80
CA PRO A 42 -1.09 13.48 -3.07
C PRO A 42 0.39 13.83 -2.80
N PHE A 43 1.31 12.86 -2.87
CA PHE A 43 2.65 13.02 -2.29
C PHE A 43 3.80 12.84 -3.26
N PHE A 44 3.78 11.81 -4.11
CA PHE A 44 4.97 11.32 -4.81
C PHE A 44 4.82 11.34 -6.33
N ALA A 45 5.95 11.44 -7.03
CA ALA A 45 6.07 11.27 -8.48
C ALA A 45 7.39 10.57 -8.83
N GLY A 46 7.52 10.04 -10.05
CA GLY A 46 8.74 9.39 -10.52
C GLY A 46 8.98 8.04 -9.87
N THR A 47 10.24 7.66 -9.70
CA THR A 47 10.64 6.41 -9.05
C THR A 47 11.03 6.63 -7.60
N PHE A 48 11.03 5.55 -6.82
CA PHE A 48 11.48 5.55 -5.43
C PHE A 48 12.12 4.20 -5.08
N LYS A 49 12.88 4.19 -4.00
CA LYS A 49 13.33 2.98 -3.30
C LYS A 49 12.58 2.86 -1.99
N GLY A 50 12.43 1.64 -1.50
CA GLY A 50 11.79 1.39 -0.23
C GLY A 50 12.05 -0.03 0.26
N HIS A 51 11.23 -0.45 1.22
CA HIS A 51 11.14 -1.84 1.63
C HIS A 51 9.70 -2.18 1.97
N GLU A 52 9.38 -3.47 1.88
CA GLU A 52 8.13 -4.01 2.39
C GLU A 52 8.44 -4.97 3.54
N PHE A 53 7.62 -4.91 4.59
CA PHE A 53 7.68 -5.84 5.71
C PHE A 53 6.30 -5.97 6.34
N HIS A 54 5.57 -7.02 5.99
CA HIS A 54 4.21 -7.20 6.50
C HIS A 54 3.80 -8.66 6.67
N TYR A 55 3.02 -8.91 7.71
CA TYR A 55 2.37 -10.18 8.03
C TYR A 55 0.92 -10.25 7.55
N SER A 56 0.34 -9.10 7.19
CA SER A 56 -1.00 -9.02 6.62
C SER A 56 -0.96 -9.01 5.11
N TYR A 57 -2.05 -9.47 4.49
CA TYR A 57 -2.36 -9.16 3.11
C TYR A 57 -3.67 -8.38 3.05
N ALA A 58 -3.85 -7.65 1.95
CA ALA A 58 -5.00 -6.82 1.70
C ALA A 58 -5.94 -7.48 0.69
N LEU A 59 -7.23 -7.23 0.85
CA LEU A 59 -8.32 -7.61 -0.04
C LEU A 59 -8.95 -6.30 -0.52
N PRO A 60 -8.39 -5.68 -1.58
CA PRO A 60 -8.96 -4.48 -2.18
C PRO A 60 -10.23 -4.82 -2.96
N ASP A 61 -11.18 -3.88 -3.00
CA ASP A 61 -12.29 -3.94 -3.96
C ASP A 61 -11.78 -3.80 -5.41
N GLU A 62 -12.61 -4.15 -6.38
CA GLU A 62 -12.22 -4.19 -7.80
C GLU A 62 -11.86 -2.80 -8.37
N ASP A 63 -12.45 -1.74 -7.84
CA ASP A 63 -12.28 -0.36 -8.28
C ASP A 63 -11.19 0.40 -7.52
N VAL A 64 -10.50 -0.25 -6.57
CA VAL A 64 -9.36 0.33 -5.88
C VAL A 64 -8.25 0.63 -6.89
N ARG A 65 -7.81 1.89 -6.90
CA ARG A 65 -6.73 2.36 -7.76
C ARG A 65 -5.40 2.38 -6.98
N PHE A 66 -4.33 2.00 -7.66
CA PHE A 66 -2.99 1.94 -7.09
C PHE A 66 -2.09 3.04 -7.64
N ALA A 67 -1.36 3.70 -6.74
CA ALA A 67 -0.40 4.76 -7.05
C ALA A 67 0.90 4.22 -7.62
N PHE A 68 1.28 2.99 -7.22
CA PHE A 68 2.61 2.46 -7.39
C PHE A 68 2.61 1.13 -8.11
N LYS A 69 3.63 0.92 -8.93
CA LYS A 69 4.10 -0.39 -9.34
C LYS A 69 5.44 -0.65 -8.67
N VAL A 70 5.60 -1.82 -8.06
CA VAL A 70 6.81 -2.20 -7.33
C VAL A 70 7.33 -3.55 -7.82
N ASP A 71 8.62 -3.81 -7.65
CA ASP A 71 9.25 -5.12 -7.85
C ASP A 71 9.12 -6.06 -6.63
N GLY A 72 8.28 -5.69 -5.65
CA GLY A 72 7.88 -6.51 -4.51
C GLY A 72 6.46 -7.07 -4.63
N LYS A 73 5.90 -7.53 -3.51
CA LYS A 73 4.54 -8.06 -3.44
C LYS A 73 3.48 -6.96 -3.52
N GLY A 74 3.68 -5.87 -2.77
CA GLY A 74 2.72 -4.78 -2.65
C GLY A 74 1.37 -5.24 -2.07
N ILE A 75 0.30 -4.51 -2.41
CA ILE A 75 -1.08 -4.86 -2.03
C ILE A 75 -1.61 -6.00 -2.91
N LYS A 76 -1.39 -5.91 -4.23
CA LYS A 76 -1.92 -6.88 -5.19
C LYS A 76 -1.01 -6.95 -6.42
N ASP A 77 -0.41 -8.11 -6.68
CA ASP A 77 0.32 -8.41 -7.93
C ASP A 77 1.38 -7.35 -8.33
N GLY A 78 2.16 -6.86 -7.36
CA GLY A 78 3.17 -5.82 -7.59
C GLY A 78 2.59 -4.40 -7.71
N TYR A 79 1.28 -4.22 -7.49
CA TYR A 79 0.65 -2.92 -7.31
C TYR A 79 0.54 -2.56 -5.84
N ASP A 80 0.84 -1.31 -5.52
CA ASP A 80 0.80 -0.77 -4.15
C ASP A 80 0.33 0.69 -4.12
N GLY A 81 0.13 1.24 -2.93
CA GLY A 81 -0.33 2.62 -2.76
C GLY A 81 -1.79 2.79 -3.18
N ALA A 82 -2.71 2.07 -2.53
CA ALA A 82 -4.14 2.27 -2.70
C ALA A 82 -4.53 3.74 -2.47
N ILE A 83 -5.33 4.29 -3.38
CA ILE A 83 -5.81 5.67 -3.36
C ILE A 83 -7.32 5.70 -3.14
N VAL A 84 -7.75 6.44 -2.12
CA VAL A 84 -9.15 6.84 -1.93
C VAL A 84 -9.16 8.33 -1.60
N TYR A 85 -9.86 9.14 -2.41
CA TYR A 85 -9.77 10.61 -2.38
C TYR A 85 -8.31 11.12 -2.33
N ASN A 86 -7.94 11.84 -1.26
CA ASN A 86 -6.59 12.33 -0.99
C ASN A 86 -5.85 11.46 0.04
N THR A 87 -6.28 10.23 0.25
CA THR A 87 -5.61 9.24 1.10
C THR A 87 -4.80 8.29 0.23
N LEU A 88 -3.55 8.09 0.62
CA LEU A 88 -2.64 7.12 0.03
C LEU A 88 -2.22 6.13 1.12
N ALA A 89 -2.36 4.84 0.86
CA ALA A 89 -1.94 3.80 1.78
C ALA A 89 -1.32 2.62 1.04
N GLY A 90 -0.18 2.14 1.53
CA GLY A 90 0.53 1.02 0.92
C GLY A 90 1.36 0.27 1.93
N TYR A 91 1.91 -0.87 1.50
CA TYR A 91 2.86 -1.65 2.29
C TYR A 91 4.31 -1.16 2.14
N SER A 92 4.60 -0.45 1.06
CA SER A 92 5.93 0.12 0.79
C SER A 92 6.29 1.20 1.79
N HIS A 93 7.28 0.90 2.63
CA HIS A 93 8.00 1.89 3.42
C HIS A 93 8.97 2.63 2.50
N ILE A 94 8.50 3.75 1.94
CA ILE A 94 9.27 4.56 0.99
C ILE A 94 10.47 5.19 1.68
N HIS A 95 11.66 5.00 1.11
CA HIS A 95 12.87 5.68 1.55
C HIS A 95 12.81 7.15 1.14
N PHE A 96 12.58 8.03 2.11
CA PHE A 96 12.27 9.45 1.90
C PHE A 96 13.21 10.16 0.92
N TYR A 97 14.53 9.97 1.04
CA TYR A 97 15.51 10.65 0.18
C TYR A 97 15.52 10.17 -1.27
N SER A 98 14.94 8.99 -1.54
CA SER A 98 14.88 8.42 -2.89
C SER A 98 13.64 8.85 -3.67
N ALA A 99 12.63 9.38 -3.00
CA ALA A 99 11.34 9.69 -3.60
C ALA A 99 11.25 11.18 -3.95
N ARG A 100 10.69 11.47 -5.13
CA ARG A 100 10.39 12.84 -5.53
C ARG A 100 9.03 13.26 -4.99
N LEU A 101 9.02 14.30 -4.16
CA LEU A 101 7.80 14.92 -3.66
C LEU A 101 7.11 15.77 -4.73
N ARG A 102 5.80 15.75 -4.72
CA ARG A 102 4.96 16.70 -5.47
C ARG A 102 4.85 17.99 -4.66
N LYS A 103 4.77 19.12 -5.36
CA LYS A 103 4.48 20.40 -4.72
C LYS A 103 3.04 20.37 -4.18
N PHE A 104 2.88 20.71 -2.91
CA PHE A 104 1.59 21.07 -2.33
C PHE A 104 1.25 22.44 -2.91
N VAL A 105 0.31 22.48 -3.86
CA VAL A 105 -0.22 23.73 -4.44
C VAL A 105 -1.60 23.96 -3.83
#